data_AF-A0A7C4H286-F1
#
_entry.id   AF-A0A7C4H286-F1
#
_cell.length_a   1.000
_cell.length_b   1.000
_cell.length_c   1.000
_cell.angle_alpha   90.00
_cell.angle_beta   90.00
_cell.angle_gamma   90.00
#
_symmetry.space_group_name_H-M   'P 1'
#
loop_
_entity.id
_entity.type
_entity.pdbx_description
1 polymer ?
#
loop_
_entity_poly.entity_id
_entity_poly.type
_entity_poly.pdbx_seq_one_letter_code
_entity_poly.pdbx_strand_id
1 'polypeptide(L)'
;MSPFDFLRILGHLLRGRLQLYQCYTNVTWRTCEGCLSWHGRIVSHPRAFAIPDTCVHEVLAFPVWRLPEYRAKGERMRARAEEELRRRGWWQEGVDLLPTQPTAALARFAQAVAVDVYIPEVEALVARHGAWLRERPEVRAAMRDLLVAAWKAKFAKERYERQPEEARLAQERWGLARIQELLA
;
A
#
# COMPACT_ATOMS: atom_id res chain seq x y z
N MET A 1 -6.46 -27.02 12.78
CA MET A 1 -5.75 -26.22 13.81
C MET A 1 -4.40 -26.87 14.06
N SER A 2 -3.29 -26.13 13.95
CA SER A 2 -1.95 -26.69 14.15
C SER A 2 -1.69 -27.01 15.63
N PRO A 3 -0.96 -28.10 15.98
CA PRO A 3 -0.53 -28.38 17.36
C PRO A 3 0.16 -27.19 18.03
N PHE A 4 0.91 -26.40 17.25
CA PHE A 4 1.58 -25.20 17.74
C PHE A 4 0.62 -24.08 18.12
N ASP A 5 -0.50 -23.93 17.41
CA ASP A 5 -1.50 -22.92 17.74
C ASP A 5 -2.26 -23.30 19.01
N PHE A 6 -2.55 -24.60 19.18
CA PHE A 6 -3.18 -25.11 20.41
C PHE A 6 -2.31 -24.82 21.65
N LEU A 7 -1.01 -25.12 21.58
CA LEU A 7 -0.07 -24.83 22.68
C LEU A 7 0.02 -23.33 22.99
N ARG A 8 -0.03 -22.46 21.97
CA ARG A 8 -0.04 -21.01 22.16
C ARG A 8 -1.33 -20.53 22.84
N ILE A 9 -2.48 -21.02 22.38
CA ILE A 9 -3.78 -20.70 22.99
C ILE A 9 -3.76 -21.09 24.47
N LEU A 10 -3.34 -22.33 24.77
CA LEU A 10 -3.22 -22.81 26.14
C LEU A 10 -2.25 -21.93 26.96
N GLY A 11 -1.09 -21.58 26.41
CA GLY A 11 -0.13 -20.71 27.07
C GLY A 11 -0.67 -19.30 27.36
N HIS A 12 -1.58 -18.77 26.53
CA HIS A 12 -2.25 -17.51 26.79
C HIS A 12 -3.32 -17.65 27.89
N LEU A 13 -4.12 -18.73 27.83
CA LEU A 13 -5.14 -19.04 28.84
C LEU A 13 -4.54 -19.26 30.23
N LEU A 14 -3.44 -20.00 30.34
CA LEU A 14 -2.71 -20.22 31.59
C LEU A 14 -2.16 -18.92 32.21
N ARG A 15 -1.99 -17.87 31.40
CA ARG A 15 -1.59 -16.52 31.85
C ARG A 15 -2.79 -15.60 32.10
N GLY A 16 -4.01 -16.14 32.14
CA GLY A 16 -5.24 -15.38 32.33
C GLY A 16 -5.65 -14.50 31.13
N ARG A 17 -5.08 -14.73 29.94
CA ARG A 17 -5.32 -13.90 28.75
C ARG A 17 -6.42 -14.50 27.90
N LEU A 18 -7.63 -13.97 28.04
CA LEU A 18 -8.80 -14.37 27.24
C LEU A 18 -8.89 -13.63 25.90
N GLN A 19 -8.21 -12.48 25.80
CA GLN A 19 -8.20 -11.62 24.63
C GLN A 19 -6.78 -11.27 24.20
N LEU A 20 -6.63 -11.04 22.90
CA LEU A 20 -5.44 -10.54 22.23
C LEU A 20 -5.84 -9.36 21.34
N TYR A 21 -4.86 -8.63 20.85
CA TYR A 21 -5.08 -7.40 20.09
C TYR A 21 -4.32 -7.43 18.78
N GLN A 22 -4.95 -7.01 17.69
CA GLN A 22 -4.31 -6.88 16.38
C GLN A 22 -4.41 -5.44 15.89
N CYS A 23 -3.30 -4.90 15.40
CA CYS A 23 -3.27 -3.55 14.82
C CYS A 23 -3.68 -3.59 13.34
N TYR A 24 -4.58 -2.68 12.98
CA TYR A 24 -5.05 -2.40 11.63
C TYR A 24 -4.71 -0.96 11.26
N THR A 25 -4.30 -0.74 10.01
CA THR A 25 -4.07 0.58 9.43
C THR A 25 -4.41 0.49 7.95
N ASN A 26 -4.77 1.60 7.34
CA ASN A 26 -4.91 1.63 5.88
C ASN A 26 -3.53 1.50 5.24
N VAL A 27 -3.39 0.64 4.23
CA VAL A 27 -2.16 0.51 3.43
C VAL A 27 -2.31 1.42 2.22
N THR A 28 -1.74 2.62 2.33
CA THR A 28 -1.81 3.68 1.30
C THR A 28 -0.47 4.39 1.24
N TRP A 29 -0.19 5.18 0.20
CA TRP A 29 1.03 5.98 0.07
C TRP A 29 1.32 6.93 1.25
N ARG A 30 0.30 7.36 2.02
CA ARG A 30 0.48 8.30 3.15
C ARG A 30 0.84 7.62 4.47
N THR A 31 0.56 6.34 4.61
CA THR A 31 0.72 5.63 5.88
C THR A 31 2.19 5.55 6.26
N CYS A 32 2.59 5.99 7.45
CA CYS A 32 4.00 5.96 7.83
C CYS A 32 4.52 4.52 7.97
N GLU A 33 5.83 4.33 7.79
CA GLU A 33 6.47 3.02 7.91
C GLU A 33 6.28 2.40 9.30
N GLY A 34 6.26 3.23 10.34
CA GLY A 34 5.97 2.78 11.71
C GLY A 34 4.62 2.07 11.80
N CYS A 35 3.56 2.67 11.27
CA CYS A 35 2.22 2.05 11.26
C CYS A 35 2.18 0.79 10.40
N LEU A 36 2.84 0.80 9.23
CA LEU A 36 2.94 -0.37 8.37
C LEU A 36 3.69 -1.52 9.05
N SER A 37 4.68 -1.23 9.90
CA SER A 37 5.42 -2.25 10.66
C SER A 37 4.56 -2.97 11.70
N TRP A 38 3.56 -2.28 12.26
CA TRP A 38 2.61 -2.82 13.22
C TRP A 38 1.40 -3.49 12.57
N HIS A 39 1.13 -3.21 11.30
CA HIS A 39 -0.03 -3.74 10.57
C HIS A 39 -0.07 -5.28 10.62
N GLY A 40 -1.15 -5.84 11.18
CA GLY A 40 -1.34 -7.29 11.30
C GLY A 40 -0.55 -7.96 12.43
N ARG A 41 0.24 -7.22 13.22
CA ARG A 41 0.89 -7.76 14.42
C ARG A 41 -0.12 -8.03 15.52
N ILE A 42 0.13 -9.08 16.30
CA ILE A 42 -0.71 -9.51 17.42
C ILE A 42 0.08 -9.32 18.72
N VAL A 43 -0.54 -8.68 19.70
CA VAL A 43 0.02 -8.46 21.02
C VAL A 43 -0.97 -8.88 22.11
N SER A 44 -0.45 -9.08 23.33
CA SER A 44 -1.28 -9.43 24.49
C SER A 44 -1.86 -8.23 25.24
N HIS A 45 -1.41 -7.01 24.93
CA HIS A 45 -1.88 -5.79 25.58
C HIS A 45 -1.84 -4.62 24.58
N PRO A 46 -2.90 -3.79 24.48
CA PRO A 46 -3.02 -2.80 23.41
C PRO A 46 -1.94 -1.72 23.48
N ARG A 47 -1.49 -1.35 24.69
CA ARG A 47 -0.41 -0.37 24.89
C ARG A 47 0.97 -0.86 24.43
N ALA A 48 1.11 -2.14 24.04
CA ALA A 48 2.35 -2.65 23.47
C ALA A 48 2.59 -2.15 22.03
N PHE A 49 1.57 -1.60 21.37
CA PHE A 49 1.72 -0.91 20.10
C PHE A 49 2.34 0.47 20.34
N ALA A 50 3.62 0.63 20.03
CA ALA A 50 4.30 1.92 20.04
C ALA A 50 4.06 2.64 18.71
N ILE A 51 2.81 3.05 18.45
CA ILE A 51 2.39 3.71 17.22
C ILE A 51 2.26 5.21 17.49
N PRO A 52 2.85 6.10 16.65
CA PRO A 52 2.60 7.53 16.75
C PRO A 52 1.13 7.86 16.49
N ASP A 53 0.53 8.73 17.32
CA ASP A 53 -0.89 9.16 17.22
C ASP A 53 -1.20 9.96 15.93
N THR A 54 -0.20 10.24 15.11
CA THR A 54 -0.34 11.05 13.88
C THR A 54 -0.88 10.25 12.68
N CYS A 55 -1.08 8.94 12.82
CA CYS A 55 -1.55 8.07 11.74
C CYS A 55 -2.82 7.32 12.13
N VAL A 56 -3.76 7.21 11.17
CA VAL A 56 -5.02 6.49 11.35
C VAL A 56 -4.77 5.00 11.50
N HIS A 57 -5.00 4.47 12.70
CA HIS A 57 -4.88 3.06 13.01
C HIS A 57 -5.98 2.63 13.99
N GLU A 58 -6.26 1.33 14.01
CA GLU A 58 -7.23 0.71 14.90
C GLU A 58 -6.59 -0.48 15.60
N VAL A 59 -6.86 -0.63 16.89
CA VAL A 59 -6.44 -1.79 17.67
C VAL A 59 -7.67 -2.62 17.99
N LEU A 60 -7.78 -3.78 17.34
CA LEU A 60 -8.95 -4.64 17.45
C LEU A 60 -8.67 -5.78 18.44
N ALA A 61 -9.49 -5.85 19.49
CA ALA A 61 -9.49 -6.98 20.41
C ALA A 61 -10.15 -8.21 19.76
N PHE A 62 -9.61 -9.39 20.03
CA PHE A 62 -10.19 -10.65 19.59
C PHE A 62 -9.95 -11.74 20.63
N PRO A 63 -10.85 -12.74 20.72
CA PRO A 63 -10.70 -13.79 21.70
C PRO A 63 -9.57 -14.76 21.32
N VAL A 64 -8.86 -15.27 22.32
CA VAL A 64 -7.66 -16.10 22.13
C VAL A 64 -7.90 -17.36 21.29
N TRP A 65 -9.08 -17.98 21.36
CA TRP A 65 -9.41 -19.17 20.56
C TRP A 65 -9.47 -18.90 19.05
N ARG A 66 -9.59 -17.63 18.63
CA ARG A 66 -9.51 -17.21 17.21
C ARG A 66 -8.08 -16.88 16.75
N LEU A 67 -7.06 -17.17 17.57
CA LEU A 67 -5.66 -16.91 17.23
C LEU A 67 -5.24 -17.44 15.84
N PRO A 68 -5.62 -18.66 15.40
CA PRO A 68 -5.23 -19.15 14.07
C PRO A 68 -5.75 -18.27 12.92
N GLU A 69 -7.02 -17.85 12.98
CA GLU A 69 -7.63 -16.98 11.97
C GLU A 69 -6.95 -15.61 11.92
N TYR A 70 -6.71 -15.02 13.09
CA TYR A 70 -6.08 -13.71 13.19
C TYR A 70 -4.61 -13.73 12.78
N ARG A 71 -3.90 -14.86 12.99
CA ARG A 71 -2.54 -15.05 12.47
C ARG A 71 -2.52 -15.08 10.95
N ALA A 72 -3.38 -15.88 10.33
CA ALA A 72 -3.48 -15.95 8.87
C ALA A 72 -3.90 -14.59 8.27
N LYS A 73 -4.85 -13.88 8.91
CA LYS A 73 -5.22 -12.51 8.54
C LYS A 73 -4.03 -11.56 8.68
N GLY A 74 -3.31 -11.64 9.79
CA GLY A 74 -2.13 -10.81 10.08
C GLY A 74 -0.98 -11.02 9.10
N GLU A 75 -0.78 -12.25 8.63
CA GLU A 75 0.20 -12.57 7.59
C GLU A 75 -0.15 -11.89 6.26
N ARG A 76 -1.42 -11.96 5.82
CA ARG A 76 -1.88 -11.24 4.61
C ARG A 76 -1.76 -9.73 4.76
N MET A 77 -2.06 -9.20 5.94
CA MET A 77 -1.89 -7.78 6.25
C MET A 77 -0.43 -7.35 6.12
N ARG A 78 0.50 -8.06 6.79
CA ARG A 78 1.94 -7.77 6.70
C ARG A 78 2.47 -7.85 5.27
N ALA A 79 2.08 -8.89 4.52
CA ALA A 79 2.49 -9.03 3.13
C ALA A 79 2.09 -7.80 2.28
N ARG A 80 0.87 -7.27 2.46
CA ARG A 80 0.41 -6.04 1.78
C ARG A 80 1.20 -4.80 2.22
N ALA A 81 1.53 -4.69 3.50
CA ALA A 81 2.34 -3.59 4.01
C ALA A 81 3.76 -3.61 3.42
N GLU A 82 4.39 -4.78 3.36
CA GLU A 82 5.71 -4.98 2.75
C GLU A 82 5.69 -4.69 1.24
N GLU A 83 4.62 -5.09 0.55
CA GLU A 83 4.43 -4.80 -0.87
C GLU A 83 4.34 -3.29 -1.14
N GLU A 84 3.58 -2.55 -0.34
CA GLU A 84 3.49 -1.08 -0.43
C GLU A 84 4.83 -0.40 -0.09
N LEU A 85 5.59 -0.89 0.89
CA LEU A 85 6.93 -0.36 1.19
C LEU A 85 7.90 -0.56 0.01
N ARG A 86 7.91 -1.76 -0.60
CA ARG A 86 8.71 -2.01 -1.80
C ARG A 86 8.30 -1.11 -2.97
N ARG A 87 6.98 -0.95 -3.17
CA ARG A 87 6.44 -0.04 -4.18
C ARG A 87 6.99 1.38 -4.02
N ARG A 88 6.98 1.92 -2.80
CA ARG A 88 7.53 3.24 -2.49
C ARG A 88 9.02 3.31 -2.80
N GLY A 89 9.78 2.27 -2.44
CA GLY A 89 11.20 2.17 -2.79
C GLY A 89 11.41 2.29 -4.30
N TRP A 90 10.71 1.48 -5.09
CA TRP A 90 10.78 1.56 -6.56
C TRP A 90 10.32 2.91 -7.11
N TRP A 91 9.26 3.49 -6.55
CA TRP A 91 8.79 4.81 -6.98
C TRP A 91 9.85 5.89 -6.75
N GLN A 92 10.44 5.92 -5.55
CA GLN A 92 11.47 6.88 -5.19
C GLN A 92 12.75 6.70 -6.02
N GLU A 93 13.20 5.46 -6.20
CA GLU A 93 14.31 5.14 -7.10
C GLU A 93 14.04 5.62 -8.53
N GLY A 94 12.82 5.42 -9.03
CA GLY A 94 12.40 5.92 -10.35
C GLY A 94 12.48 7.44 -10.45
N VAL A 95 11.99 8.15 -9.44
CA VAL A 95 12.06 9.62 -9.36
C VAL A 95 13.50 10.10 -9.41
N ASP A 96 14.39 9.51 -8.60
CA ASP A 96 15.77 9.96 -8.48
C ASP A 96 16.62 9.61 -9.71
N LEU A 97 16.33 8.48 -10.38
CA LEU A 97 17.02 8.08 -11.61
C LEU A 97 16.56 8.86 -12.84
N LEU A 98 15.36 9.44 -12.82
CA LEU A 98 14.73 10.01 -14.02
C LEU A 98 15.63 10.99 -14.81
N PRO A 99 16.36 11.94 -14.17
CA PRO A 99 17.17 12.90 -14.92
C PRO A 99 18.42 12.32 -15.58
N THR A 100 18.96 11.23 -15.06
CA THR A 100 20.28 10.69 -15.46
C THR A 100 20.18 9.36 -16.19
N GLN A 101 19.18 8.54 -15.87
CA GLN A 101 19.00 7.18 -16.39
C GLN A 101 17.51 6.91 -16.69
N PRO A 102 16.92 7.57 -17.71
CA PRO A 102 15.48 7.52 -17.97
C PRO A 102 14.94 6.12 -18.22
N THR A 103 15.69 5.28 -18.93
CA THR A 103 15.30 3.88 -19.17
C THR A 103 15.22 3.08 -17.87
N ALA A 104 16.19 3.24 -16.98
CA ALA A 104 16.20 2.59 -15.67
C ALA A 104 15.07 3.14 -14.78
N ALA A 105 14.83 4.45 -14.81
CA ALA A 105 13.73 5.09 -14.10
C ALA A 105 12.37 4.51 -14.52
N LEU A 106 12.10 4.40 -15.83
CA LEU A 106 10.87 3.81 -16.36
C LEU A 106 10.68 2.36 -15.91
N ALA A 107 11.76 1.56 -15.83
CA ALA A 107 11.68 0.20 -15.30
C ALA A 107 11.31 0.18 -13.80
N ARG A 108 11.84 1.10 -13.00
CA ARG A 108 11.45 1.25 -11.58
C ARG A 108 10.01 1.69 -11.42
N PHE A 109 9.56 2.66 -12.22
CA PHE A 109 8.15 3.04 -12.23
C PHE A 109 7.27 1.86 -12.62
N ALA A 110 7.66 1.03 -13.60
CA ALA A 110 6.90 -0.16 -13.99
C ALA A 110 6.72 -1.15 -12.83
N GLN A 111 7.77 -1.37 -12.03
CA GLN A 111 7.71 -2.19 -10.82
C GLN A 111 6.77 -1.59 -9.76
N ALA A 112 6.84 -0.27 -9.54
CA ALA A 112 5.96 0.42 -8.60
C ALA A 112 4.48 0.35 -9.02
N VAL A 113 4.17 0.76 -10.26
CA VAL A 113 2.77 0.88 -10.72
C VAL A 113 2.06 -0.47 -10.86
N ALA A 114 2.82 -1.57 -11.01
CA ALA A 114 2.27 -2.93 -10.96
C ALA A 114 1.59 -3.23 -9.61
N VAL A 115 2.16 -2.72 -8.51
CA VAL A 115 1.56 -2.84 -7.17
C VAL A 115 0.36 -1.91 -7.02
N ASP A 116 0.57 -0.61 -7.18
CA ASP A 116 -0.51 0.39 -7.11
C ASP A 116 -0.07 1.74 -7.72
N VAL A 117 -1.03 2.57 -8.09
CA VAL A 117 -0.82 3.92 -8.63
C VAL A 117 -1.58 4.94 -7.79
N TYR A 118 -0.90 6.01 -7.40
CA TYR A 118 -1.51 7.10 -6.63
C TYR A 118 -1.31 8.43 -7.36
N ILE A 119 -2.41 9.10 -7.72
CA ILE A 119 -2.37 10.40 -8.41
C ILE A 119 -1.52 11.45 -7.67
N PRO A 120 -1.58 11.58 -6.33
CA PRO A 120 -0.73 12.54 -5.62
C PRO A 120 0.78 12.31 -5.81
N GLU A 121 1.20 11.06 -6.00
CA GLU A 121 2.61 10.77 -6.30
C GLU A 121 2.98 11.16 -7.74
N VAL A 122 2.07 10.99 -8.69
CA VAL A 122 2.24 11.47 -10.08
C VAL A 122 2.31 13.00 -10.12
N GLU A 123 1.47 13.68 -9.34
CA GLU A 123 1.51 15.14 -9.20
C GLU A 123 2.85 15.61 -8.62
N ALA A 124 3.34 14.95 -7.57
CA ALA A 124 4.65 15.26 -6.97
C ALA A 124 5.81 15.00 -7.95
N LEU A 125 5.74 13.93 -8.74
CA LEU A 125 6.71 13.62 -9.80
C LEU A 125 6.77 14.76 -10.83
N VAL A 126 5.61 15.20 -11.35
CA VAL A 126 5.54 16.27 -12.35
C VAL A 126 5.91 17.63 -11.74
N ALA A 127 5.59 17.88 -10.48
CA ALA A 127 6.04 19.08 -9.79
C ALA A 127 7.58 19.13 -9.71
N ARG A 128 8.23 17.99 -9.44
CA ARG A 128 9.70 17.90 -9.30
C ARG A 128 10.43 17.88 -10.64
N HIS A 129 9.91 17.16 -11.64
CA HIS A 129 10.61 16.88 -12.91
C HIS A 129 9.87 17.36 -14.17
N GLY A 130 8.77 18.11 -14.03
CA GLY A 130 7.92 18.49 -15.17
C GLY A 130 8.62 19.30 -16.25
N ALA A 131 9.52 20.22 -15.87
CA ALA A 131 10.31 20.96 -16.85
C ALA A 131 11.21 20.03 -17.68
N TRP A 132 11.92 19.12 -17.01
CA TRP A 132 12.78 18.12 -17.65
C TRP A 132 11.99 17.16 -18.55
N LEU A 133 10.78 16.76 -18.13
CA LEU A 133 9.88 15.92 -18.92
C LEU A 133 9.36 16.63 -20.18
N ARG A 134 9.12 17.95 -20.14
CA ARG A 134 8.68 18.72 -21.32
C ARG A 134 9.75 18.78 -22.41
N GLU A 135 11.02 18.78 -22.03
CA GLU A 135 12.15 18.75 -22.97
C GLU A 135 12.38 17.37 -23.60
N ARG A 136 11.75 16.32 -23.05
CA ARG A 136 11.93 14.91 -23.45
C ARG A 136 10.57 14.26 -23.73
N PRO A 137 9.92 14.64 -24.83
CA PRO A 137 8.57 14.19 -25.16
C PRO A 137 8.45 12.66 -25.24
N GLU A 138 9.51 11.96 -25.64
CA GLU A 138 9.58 10.50 -25.70
C GLU A 138 9.49 9.85 -24.32
N VAL A 139 10.24 10.37 -23.33
CA VAL A 139 10.20 9.86 -21.95
C VAL A 139 8.86 10.19 -21.31
N ARG A 140 8.35 11.41 -21.56
CA ARG A 140 7.03 11.83 -21.07
C ARG A 140 5.91 10.96 -21.62
N ALA A 141 5.92 10.64 -22.92
CA ALA A 141 4.95 9.76 -23.54
C ALA A 141 5.01 8.34 -22.95
N ALA A 142 6.22 7.77 -22.82
CA ALA A 142 6.40 6.46 -22.20
C ALA A 142 5.88 6.41 -20.75
N MET A 143 6.16 7.45 -19.96
CA MET A 143 5.65 7.59 -18.59
C MET A 143 4.12 7.65 -18.55
N ARG A 144 3.53 8.44 -19.45
CA ARG A 144 2.07 8.58 -19.56
C ARG A 144 1.43 7.25 -19.88
N ASP A 145 1.93 6.54 -20.89
CA ASP A 145 1.36 5.27 -21.33
C ASP A 145 1.45 4.23 -20.21
N LEU A 146 2.58 4.17 -19.50
CA LEU A 146 2.78 3.32 -18.33
C LEU A 146 1.74 3.60 -17.24
N LEU A 147 1.59 4.87 -16.85
CA LEU A 147 0.67 5.27 -15.77
C LEU A 147 -0.79 5.09 -16.15
N VAL A 148 -1.16 5.39 -17.40
CA VAL A 148 -2.53 5.17 -17.91
C VAL A 148 -2.88 3.69 -17.90
N ALA A 149 -1.98 2.83 -18.39
CA ALA A 149 -2.21 1.39 -18.41
C ALA A 149 -2.38 0.84 -16.99
N ALA A 150 -1.50 1.22 -16.06
CA ALA A 150 -1.56 0.79 -14.68
C ALA A 150 -2.79 1.34 -13.93
N TRP A 151 -3.20 2.59 -14.21
CA TRP A 151 -4.41 3.18 -13.62
C TRP A 151 -5.68 2.45 -14.05
N LYS A 152 -5.81 2.08 -15.33
CA LYS A 152 -6.94 1.24 -15.80
C LYS A 152 -6.91 -0.13 -15.13
N ALA A 153 -5.75 -0.77 -15.09
CA ALA A 153 -5.59 -2.09 -14.48
C ALA A 153 -5.92 -2.10 -12.98
N LYS A 154 -5.72 -0.97 -12.27
CA LYS A 154 -6.09 -0.82 -10.85
C LYS A 154 -7.56 -1.12 -10.59
N PHE A 155 -8.47 -0.68 -11.46
CA PHE A 155 -9.92 -0.86 -11.28
C PHE A 155 -10.44 -2.25 -11.67
N ALA A 156 -9.59 -3.08 -12.29
CA ALA A 156 -9.86 -4.49 -12.55
C ALA A 156 -9.48 -5.39 -11.35
N LYS A 157 -8.89 -4.85 -10.27
CA LYS A 157 -8.55 -5.63 -9.07
C LYS A 157 -9.81 -5.88 -8.22
N GLU A 158 -9.95 -7.08 -7.67
CA GLU A 158 -11.11 -7.53 -6.85
C GLU A 158 -11.53 -6.53 -5.76
N ARG A 159 -10.56 -5.81 -5.16
CA ARG A 159 -10.83 -4.80 -4.11
C ARG A 159 -11.68 -3.61 -4.59
N TYR A 160 -11.70 -3.35 -5.90
CA TYR A 160 -12.43 -2.25 -6.54
C TYR A 160 -13.76 -2.69 -7.16
N GLU A 161 -13.96 -3.99 -7.38
CA GLU A 161 -15.24 -4.54 -7.86
C GLU A 161 -16.37 -4.33 -6.85
N ARG A 162 -16.03 -4.23 -5.56
CA ARG A 162 -17.01 -4.05 -4.47
C ARG A 162 -17.53 -2.62 -4.32
N GLN A 163 -16.99 -1.67 -5.07
CA GLN A 163 -17.47 -0.29 -5.05
C GLN A 163 -18.69 -0.12 -5.97
N PRO A 164 -19.61 0.81 -5.66
CA PRO A 164 -20.68 1.18 -6.59
C PRO A 164 -20.09 1.53 -7.96
N GLU A 165 -20.66 0.96 -9.03
CA GLU A 165 -20.09 1.04 -10.38
C GLU A 165 -19.89 2.49 -10.83
N GLU A 166 -20.85 3.36 -10.55
CA GLU A 166 -20.78 4.78 -10.90
C GLU A 166 -19.60 5.50 -10.22
N ALA A 167 -19.37 5.22 -8.94
CA ALA A 167 -18.27 5.79 -8.17
C ALA A 167 -16.91 5.30 -8.71
N ARG A 168 -16.83 4.02 -9.05
CA ARG A 168 -15.64 3.41 -9.67
C ARG A 168 -15.32 4.07 -11.01
N LEU A 169 -16.32 4.17 -11.90
CA LEU A 169 -16.17 4.79 -13.23
C LEU A 169 -15.86 6.29 -13.14
N ALA A 170 -16.39 6.99 -12.15
CA ALA A 170 -16.06 8.39 -11.91
C ALA A 170 -14.59 8.55 -11.48
N GLN A 171 -14.13 7.71 -10.55
CA GLN A 171 -12.74 7.73 -10.08
C GLN A 171 -11.76 7.35 -11.18
N GLU A 172 -12.09 6.34 -11.98
CA GLU A 172 -11.28 5.93 -13.13
C GLU A 172 -11.13 7.08 -14.13
N ARG A 173 -12.26 7.67 -14.58
CA ARG A 173 -12.26 8.80 -15.53
C ARG A 173 -11.49 10.00 -15.02
N TRP A 174 -11.69 10.38 -13.75
CA TRP A 174 -10.97 11.49 -13.14
C TRP A 174 -9.46 11.27 -13.14
N GLY A 175 -9.00 10.09 -12.69
CA GLY A 175 -7.57 9.81 -12.64
C GLY A 175 -6.92 9.68 -14.03
N LEU A 176 -7.64 9.14 -15.02
CA LEU A 176 -7.19 9.11 -16.41
C LEU A 176 -7.00 10.52 -16.96
N ALA A 177 -8.01 11.38 -16.80
CA ALA A 177 -7.94 12.77 -17.23
C ALA A 177 -6.77 13.49 -16.54
N ARG A 178 -6.57 13.24 -15.24
CA ARG A 178 -5.49 13.87 -14.47
C ARG A 178 -4.10 13.42 -14.92
N ILE A 179 -3.89 12.13 -15.18
CA ILE A 179 -2.61 11.63 -15.70
C ILE A 179 -2.33 12.23 -17.09
N GLN A 180 -3.35 12.31 -17.94
CA GLN A 180 -3.22 12.90 -19.27
C GLN A 180 -2.89 14.39 -19.20
N GLU A 181 -3.54 15.15 -18.33
CA GLU A 181 -3.26 16.57 -18.11
C GLU A 181 -1.82 16.80 -17.64
N LEU A 182 -1.37 16.02 -16.65
CA LEU A 182 -0.03 16.16 -16.06
C LEU A 182 1.11 15.80 -17.02
N LEU A 183 0.84 14.93 -18.01
CA LEU A 183 1.84 14.38 -18.94
C LEU A 183 1.48 14.60 -20.42
N ALA A 184 0.70 15.64 -20.71
CA ALA A 184 0.36 16.06 -22.07
C ALA A 184 1.61 16.51 -22.84
#